data_AF-A0A2A4V2K3-F1
#
_entry.id   AF-A0A2A4V2K3-F1
#
_cell.length_a   1.000
_cell.length_b   1.000
_cell.length_c   1.000
_cell.angle_alpha   90.00
_cell.angle_beta   90.00
_cell.angle_gamma   90.00
#
_symmetry.space_group_name_H-M   'P 1'
#
loop_
_entity.id
_entity.type
_entity.pdbx_description
1 polymer ?
#
loop_
_entity_poly.entity_id
_entity_poly.type
_entity_poly.pdbx_seq_one_letter_code
_entity_poly.pdbx_strand_id
1 'polypeptide(L)'
;MNQIYDLLEKQGNAAGEAVKLWKEQNEPEQIEAGYAVDNHEAQSLGWPSVGAQMAMYARLSEMLHGECEMILVPRGSTMGTAKAIEGHEK
;
A
#
# COMPACT_ATOMS: atom_id res chain seq x y z
N MET A 1 0.66 -7.83 -24.81
CA MET A 1 0.34 -7.36 -23.45
C MET A 1 1.42 -6.37 -23.05
N ASN A 2 1.06 -5.17 -22.63
CA ASN A 2 2.02 -4.12 -22.32
C ASN A 2 2.17 -4.03 -20.80
N GLN A 3 3.28 -4.58 -20.32
CA GLN A 3 3.58 -4.78 -18.90
C GLN A 3 3.48 -3.49 -18.06
N ILE A 4 3.65 -2.32 -18.67
CA ILE A 4 3.50 -1.03 -17.98
C ILE A 4 2.03 -0.73 -17.69
N TYR A 5 1.13 -0.97 -18.64
CA TYR A 5 -0.31 -0.75 -18.41
C TYR A 5 -0.84 -1.69 -17.34
N ASP A 6 -0.43 -2.96 -17.36
CA ASP A 6 -0.82 -3.94 -16.34
C ASP A 6 -0.35 -3.52 -14.94
N LEU A 7 0.86 -2.93 -14.84
CA LEU A 7 1.37 -2.41 -13.57
C LEU A 7 0.58 -1.18 -13.09
N LEU A 8 0.27 -0.23 -13.98
CA LEU A 8 -0.51 0.96 -13.64
C LEU A 8 -1.93 0.59 -13.22
N GLU A 9 -2.54 -0.41 -13.85
CA GLU A 9 -3.84 -0.96 -13.46
C GLU A 9 -3.75 -1.63 -12.08
N LYS A 10 -2.75 -2.47 -11.86
CA LYS A 10 -2.51 -3.10 -10.54
C LYS A 10 -2.36 -2.07 -9.43
N GLN A 11 -1.58 -1.00 -9.65
CA GLN A 11 -1.42 0.08 -8.69
C GLN A 11 -2.75 0.82 -8.42
N GLY A 12 -3.53 1.09 -9.48
CA GLY A 12 -4.85 1.71 -9.35
C GLY A 12 -5.83 0.86 -8.56
N ASN A 13 -5.90 -0.43 -8.85
CA ASN A 13 -6.80 -1.35 -8.17
C ASN A 13 -6.42 -1.52 -6.69
N ALA A 14 -5.14 -1.70 -6.38
CA ALA A 14 -4.66 -1.81 -5.01
C ALA A 14 -4.92 -0.53 -4.19
N ALA A 15 -4.69 0.65 -4.78
CA ALA A 15 -5.03 1.92 -4.14
C ALA A 15 -6.54 2.04 -3.91
N GLY A 16 -7.36 1.64 -4.88
CA GLY A 16 -8.82 1.63 -4.75
C GLY A 16 -9.34 0.73 -3.63
N GLU A 17 -8.78 -0.48 -3.48
CA GLU A 17 -9.10 -1.37 -2.36
C GLU A 17 -8.68 -0.76 -1.01
N ALA A 18 -7.52 -0.10 -0.95
CA ALA A 18 -7.08 0.59 0.26
C ALA A 18 -8.02 1.76 0.65
N VAL A 19 -8.56 2.51 -0.31
CA VAL A 19 -9.58 3.54 -0.05
C VAL A 19 -10.86 2.93 0.52
N LYS A 20 -11.31 1.77 0.00
CA LYS A 20 -12.49 1.08 0.56
C LYS A 20 -12.25 0.69 2.01
N LEU A 21 -11.09 0.10 2.30
CA LEU A 21 -10.72 -0.27 3.67
C LEU A 21 -10.67 0.95 4.59
N TRP A 22 -10.11 2.07 4.13
CA TRP A 22 -10.09 3.34 4.87
C TRP A 22 -11.51 3.81 5.22
N LYS A 23 -12.46 3.75 4.27
CA LYS A 23 -13.87 4.08 4.52
C LYS A 23 -14.54 3.13 5.51
N GLU A 24 -14.29 1.83 5.38
CA GLU A 24 -14.81 0.80 6.29
C GLU A 24 -14.30 0.98 7.73
N GLN A 25 -13.13 1.59 7.90
CA GLN A 25 -12.56 1.93 9.21
C GLN A 25 -12.99 3.32 9.72
N ASN A 26 -14.07 3.89 9.17
CA ASN A 26 -14.60 5.21 9.51
C ASN A 26 -13.63 6.35 9.20
N GLU A 27 -12.94 6.27 8.07
CA GLU A 27 -12.20 7.38 7.48
C GLU A 27 -11.17 8.01 8.45
N PRO A 28 -10.24 7.21 9.01
CA PRO A 28 -9.27 7.73 9.98
C PRO A 28 -8.40 8.84 9.39
N GLU A 29 -8.13 9.87 10.19
CA GLU A 29 -7.31 11.03 9.79
C GLU A 29 -5.84 10.65 9.53
N GLN A 30 -5.39 9.50 10.03
CA GLN A 30 -4.02 9.02 9.85
C GLN A 30 -4.00 7.51 9.61
N ILE A 31 -3.20 7.08 8.65
CA ILE A 31 -2.90 5.68 8.40
C ILE A 31 -1.40 5.44 8.35
N GLU A 32 -0.99 4.29 8.86
CA GLU A 32 0.36 3.78 8.73
C GLU A 32 0.38 2.67 7.67
N ALA A 33 1.25 2.80 6.67
CA ALA A 33 1.39 1.81 5.61
C ALA A 33 2.81 1.22 5.57
N GLY A 34 2.89 -0.10 5.64
CA GLY A 34 4.15 -0.84 5.64
C GLY A 34 4.71 -1.02 4.23
N TYR A 35 5.92 -0.52 3.95
CA TYR A 35 6.60 -0.69 2.66
C TYR A 35 7.73 -1.73 2.73
N ALA A 36 8.03 -2.37 1.60
CA ALA A 36 9.13 -3.31 1.46
C ALA A 36 10.49 -2.60 1.48
N VAL A 37 11.45 -3.07 2.28
CA VAL A 37 12.75 -2.40 2.42
C VAL A 37 13.68 -2.63 1.23
N ASP A 38 13.43 -3.68 0.45
CA ASP A 38 14.17 -4.00 -0.76
C ASP A 38 13.29 -4.64 -1.85
N ASN A 39 13.88 -4.83 -3.04
CA ASN A 39 13.16 -5.41 -4.17
C ASN A 39 12.81 -6.89 -3.99
N HIS A 40 13.57 -7.63 -3.16
CA HIS A 40 13.28 -9.03 -2.91
C HIS A 40 12.00 -9.17 -2.08
N GLU A 41 11.86 -8.36 -1.03
CA GLU A 41 10.62 -8.27 -0.25
C GLU A 41 9.47 -7.70 -1.09
N ALA A 42 9.70 -6.67 -1.92
CA ALA A 42 8.65 -6.14 -2.79
C ALA A 42 8.11 -7.23 -3.75
N GLN A 43 9.00 -8.06 -4.30
CA GLN A 43 8.65 -9.17 -5.18
C GLN A 43 7.88 -10.29 -4.48
N SER A 44 8.21 -10.60 -3.22
CA SER A 44 7.44 -11.58 -2.44
C SER A 44 6.01 -11.10 -2.15
N LEU A 45 5.80 -9.78 -2.09
CA LEU A 45 4.49 -9.13 -1.98
C LEU A 45 3.79 -8.93 -3.34
N GLY A 46 4.40 -9.41 -4.43
CA GLY A 46 3.87 -9.33 -5.79
C GLY A 46 4.13 -8.00 -6.51
N TRP A 47 4.92 -7.09 -5.93
CA TRP A 47 5.36 -5.87 -6.62
C TRP A 47 6.66 -6.12 -7.38
N PRO A 48 6.84 -5.58 -8.60
CA PRO A 48 8.08 -5.80 -9.35
C PRO A 48 9.31 -5.13 -8.69
N SER A 49 9.08 -4.07 -7.90
CA SER A 49 10.11 -3.34 -7.15
C SER A 49 9.49 -2.50 -6.02
N VAL A 50 10.33 -2.00 -5.10
CA VAL A 50 9.90 -1.03 -4.08
C VAL A 50 9.30 0.21 -4.73
N GLY A 51 9.91 0.71 -5.82
CA GLY A 51 9.40 1.88 -6.54
C GLY A 51 7.98 1.69 -7.09
N ALA A 52 7.64 0.47 -7.53
CA ALA A 52 6.30 0.15 -7.98
C ALA A 52 5.27 0.13 -6.83
N GLN A 53 5.66 -0.34 -5.65
CA GLN A 53 4.84 -0.26 -4.44
C GLN A 53 4.66 1.20 -4.00
N MET A 54 5.72 2.01 -4.01
CA MET A 54 5.66 3.43 -3.66
C MET A 54 4.75 4.23 -4.58
N ALA A 55 4.74 3.92 -5.88
CA ALA A 55 3.80 4.54 -6.82
C ALA A 55 2.33 4.19 -6.51
N MET A 56 2.05 3.00 -5.96
CA MET A 56 0.71 2.67 -5.46
C MET A 56 0.34 3.55 -4.24
N TYR A 57 1.25 3.74 -3.28
CA TYR A 57 1.00 4.63 -2.14
C TYR A 57 0.82 6.09 -2.54
N ALA A 58 1.59 6.58 -3.51
CA ALA A 58 1.40 7.92 -4.06
C ALA A 58 -0.01 8.08 -4.64
N ARG A 59 -0.47 7.08 -5.42
CA ARG A 59 -1.83 7.08 -5.97
C ARG A 59 -2.91 7.01 -4.89
N LEU A 60 -2.71 6.22 -3.85
CA LEU A 60 -3.61 6.19 -2.69
C LEU A 60 -3.68 7.58 -2.02
N SER A 61 -2.53 8.22 -1.80
CA SER A 61 -2.47 9.57 -1.22
C SER A 61 -3.23 10.60 -2.07
N GLU A 62 -3.14 10.51 -3.39
CA GLU A 62 -3.90 11.36 -4.32
C GLU A 62 -5.42 11.09 -4.22
N MET A 63 -5.82 9.82 -4.15
CA MET A 63 -7.23 9.42 -4.03
C MET A 63 -7.88 9.83 -2.71
N LEU A 64 -7.09 9.94 -1.63
CA LEU A 64 -7.56 10.40 -0.33
C LEU A 64 -7.67 11.93 -0.23
N HIS A 65 -7.29 12.67 -1.28
CA HIS A 65 -7.48 14.12 -1.40
C HIS A 65 -6.99 14.97 -0.19
N GLY A 66 -6.02 14.47 0.57
CA GLY A 66 -5.51 15.14 1.78
C GLY A 66 -6.39 14.98 3.03
N GLU A 67 -7.43 14.15 2.98
CA GLU A 67 -8.31 13.81 4.11
C GLU A 67 -7.63 12.87 5.13
N CYS A 68 -6.49 12.30 4.76
CA CYS A 68 -5.75 11.35 5.59
C CYS A 68 -4.24 11.57 5.46
N GLU A 69 -3.55 11.63 6.60
CA GLU A 69 -2.09 11.62 6.69
C GLU A 69 -1.58 10.18 6.55
N MET A 70 -0.74 9.94 5.54
CA MET A 70 -0.14 8.63 5.30
C MET A 70 1.31 8.59 5.79
N ILE A 71 1.58 7.72 6.76
CA ILE A 71 2.92 7.47 7.28
C ILE A 71 3.44 6.17 6.67
N LEU A 72 4.49 6.26 5.87
CA LEU A 72 5.16 5.09 5.30
C LEU A 72 6.28 4.62 6.24
N VAL A 73 6.19 3.38 6.70
CA VAL A 73 7.19 2.75 7.58
C VAL A 73 7.66 1.41 7.00
N PRO A 74 8.89 0.96 7.29
CA PRO A 74 9.30 -0.40 6.92
C PRO A 74 8.30 -1.43 7.44
N ARG A 75 7.92 -2.39 6.59
CA ARG A 75 6.98 -3.44 6.97
C ARG A 75 7.50 -4.20 8.19
N GLY A 76 6.68 -4.29 9.24
CA GLY A 76 7.02 -4.99 10.49
C GLY A 76 7.83 -4.18 11.49
N SER A 77 8.22 -2.93 11.18
CA SER A 77 8.97 -2.08 12.14
C SER A 77 8.10 -1.48 13.24
N THR A 78 6.77 -1.60 13.11
CA THR A 78 5.78 -1.07 14.05
C THR A 78 4.77 -2.16 14.39
N MET A 79 4.09 -2.01 15.54
CA MET A 79 3.03 -2.96 15.93
C MET A 79 1.88 -2.99 14.89
N GLY A 80 1.56 -1.86 14.25
CA GLY A 80 0.52 -1.77 13.24
C GLY A 80 0.86 -2.59 12.01
N THR A 81 2.04 -2.34 11.42
CA THR A 81 2.49 -3.09 10.24
C THR A 81 2.82 -4.55 10.53
N ALA A 82 3.27 -4.89 11.74
CA ALA A 82 3.47 -6.29 12.15
C ALA A 82 2.13 -7.05 12.17
N LYS A 83 1.09 -6.49 12.78
CA LYS A 83 -0.26 -7.09 12.78
C LYS A 83 -0.85 -7.21 11.38
N ALA A 84 -0.56 -6.24 10.50
CA ALA A 84 -0.99 -6.30 9.11
C ALA A 84 -0.32 -7.45 8.32
N ILE A 85 0.87 -7.90 8.72
CA ILE A 85 1.49 -9.12 8.17
C ILE A 85 0.69 -10.35 8.60
N GLU A 86 0.49 -10.50 9.91
CA GLU A 86 -0.21 -11.67 10.50
C GLU A 86 -1.65 -11.82 9.99
N GLY A 87 -2.34 -10.71 9.72
CA GLY A 87 -3.69 -10.70 9.18
C GLY A 87 -3.80 -11.14 7.71
N HIS A 88 -2.70 -11.07 6.94
CA HIS A 88 -2.66 -11.45 5.53
C HIS A 88 -2.29 -12.94 5.31
N GLU A 89 -1.85 -13.63 6.38
CA GLU A 89 -1.47 -15.05 6.37
C GLU A 89 -2.61 -16.01 6.79
N LYS A 90 -3.82 -15.48 7.06
CA LYS A 90 -5.02 -16.25 7.40
C LYS A 90 -5.99 -16.32 6.22
#